data_AF-A0A1I0LIN0-F1
#
_entry.id   AF-A0A1I0LIN0-F1
#
_cell.length_a   1.000
_cell.length_b   1.000
_cell.length_c   1.000
_cell.angle_alpha   90.00
_cell.angle_beta   90.00
_cell.angle_gamma   90.00
#
_symmetry.space_group_name_H-M   'P 1'
#
loop_
_entity.id
_entity.type
_entity.pdbx_description
1 polymer ?
#
loop_
_entity_poly.entity_id
_entity_poly.type
_entity_poly.pdbx_seq_one_letter_code
_entity_poly.pdbx_strand_id
1 'polypeptide(L)'
;MQVNNFGSVTNQTNIERNISFPQADIQAGIAQIGRLIAAGAIPEAAGAEVVAEVEESLNEADGKPTNRLKASLQKLRDLLAIGGASADDVAKVASAITAVSAIIGG
;
A
#
# COMPACT_ATOMS: atom_id res chain seq x y z
N MET A 1 31.22 -16.73 25.15
CA MET A 1 30.55 -17.46 24.05
C MET A 1 29.06 -17.36 24.32
N GLN A 2 28.16 -16.93 23.45
CA GLN A 2 28.15 -16.66 22.02
C GLN A 2 26.96 -15.70 21.75
N VAL A 3 26.99 -15.11 20.56
CA VAL A 3 26.31 -13.95 19.96
C VAL A 3 24.78 -13.98 19.77
N ASN A 4 24.24 -12.75 19.71
CA ASN A 4 23.16 -12.19 18.85
C ASN A 4 21.73 -12.76 18.87
N ASN A 5 20.77 -11.84 19.10
CA ASN A 5 19.71 -11.60 18.10
C ASN A 5 19.23 -10.13 18.15
N PHE A 6 19.92 -9.25 17.42
CA PHE A 6 19.33 -8.01 16.92
C PHE A 6 18.22 -8.42 15.94
N GLY A 7 16.97 -8.40 16.39
CA GLY A 7 15.79 -8.54 15.54
C GLY A 7 15.00 -7.25 15.61
N SER A 8 14.99 -6.50 14.52
CA SER A 8 14.20 -5.29 14.29
C SER A 8 12.82 -5.35 14.95
N VAL A 9 12.57 -4.43 15.88
CA VAL A 9 11.23 -3.86 16.07
C VAL A 9 11.32 -2.42 15.59
N THR A 10 11.55 -2.28 14.28
CA THR A 10 11.44 -1.00 13.59
C THR A 10 9.99 -0.51 13.73
N ASN A 11 9.83 0.49 14.59
CA ASN A 11 8.90 1.60 14.40
C ASN A 11 7.39 1.27 14.36
N GLN A 12 6.89 0.46 15.32
CA GLN A 12 5.45 0.29 15.54
C GLN A 12 4.76 1.43 16.32
N THR A 13 5.46 2.54 16.59
CA THR A 13 4.99 3.56 17.55
C THR A 13 4.99 4.95 16.95
N ASN A 14 4.16 5.21 15.93
CA ASN A 14 3.73 6.58 15.57
C ASN A 14 2.52 6.67 14.61
N ILE A 15 1.81 5.58 14.33
CA ILE A 15 0.57 5.60 13.52
C ILE A 15 -0.66 5.69 14.44
N GLU A 16 -0.55 6.45 15.52
CA GLU A 16 -1.71 6.84 16.30
C GLU A 16 -1.85 8.36 16.20
N ARG A 17 -2.94 8.77 15.54
CA ARG A 17 -3.57 10.09 15.56
C ARG A 17 -3.04 11.12 14.55
N ASN A 18 -3.84 11.34 13.51
CA ASN A 18 -4.84 12.44 13.53
C ASN A 18 -5.10 13.06 12.15
N ILE A 19 -5.16 12.26 11.09
CA ILE A 19 -5.85 12.59 9.83
C ILE A 19 -6.41 11.25 9.34
N SER A 20 -7.68 11.17 8.93
CA SER A 20 -8.31 9.95 8.37
C SER A 20 -7.71 9.57 7.02
N PHE A 21 -6.42 9.27 7.01
CA PHE A 21 -5.71 8.74 5.87
C PHE A 21 -6.08 7.26 5.76
N PRO A 22 -6.49 6.76 4.57
CA PRO A 22 -6.96 5.39 4.34
C PRO A 22 -5.81 4.36 4.39
N GLN A 23 -4.91 4.50 5.36
CA GLN A 23 -3.70 3.67 5.48
C GLN A 23 -4.06 2.19 5.65
N ALA A 24 -5.12 1.88 6.40
CA ALA A 24 -5.60 0.52 6.57
C ALA A 24 -6.03 -0.12 5.25
N ASP A 25 -6.75 0.62 4.39
CA ASP A 25 -7.19 0.14 3.09
C ASP A 25 -6.02 -0.06 2.11
N ILE A 26 -5.02 0.83 2.17
CA ILE A 26 -3.79 0.71 1.37
C ILE A 26 -2.99 -0.53 1.80
N GLN A 27 -2.83 -0.73 3.11
CA GLN A 27 -2.14 -1.91 3.66
C GLN A 27 -2.88 -3.21 3.34
N ALA A 28 -4.21 -3.20 3.37
CA ALA A 28 -5.02 -4.34 2.92
C ALA A 28 -4.78 -4.64 1.42
N GLY A 29 -4.71 -3.60 0.57
CA GLY A 29 -4.38 -3.74 -0.84
C GLY A 29 -2.98 -4.33 -1.09
N ILE A 30 -1.96 -3.86 -0.36
CA ILE A 30 -0.59 -4.40 -0.41
C ILE A 30 -0.58 -5.88 -0.02
N ALA A 31 -1.24 -6.22 1.10
CA ALA A 31 -1.34 -7.61 1.55
C ALA A 31 -2.04 -8.50 0.51
N GLN A 32 -3.06 -7.98 -0.18
CA GLN A 32 -3.76 -8.71 -1.22
C GLN A 32 -2.88 -8.93 -2.47
N ILE A 33 -2.06 -7.97 -2.87
CA ILE A 33 -1.03 -8.18 -3.92
C ILE A 33 -0.11 -9.33 -3.54
N GLY A 34 0.39 -9.37 -2.30
CA GLY A 34 1.22 -10.49 -1.82
C GLY A 34 0.54 -11.86 -2.00
N ARG A 35 -0.76 -11.94 -1.74
CA ARG A 35 -1.54 -13.18 -1.95
C ARG A 35 -1.70 -13.52 -3.43
N LEU A 36 -1.92 -12.53 -4.29
CA LEU A 36 -2.06 -12.74 -5.73
C LEU A 36 -0.74 -13.18 -6.38
N ILE A 37 0.40 -12.65 -5.91
CA ILE A 37 1.74 -13.13 -6.31
C ILE A 37 1.89 -14.59 -5.90
N ALA A 38 1.60 -14.92 -4.63
CA ALA A 38 1.73 -16.29 -4.13
C ALA A 38 0.80 -17.29 -4.85
N ALA A 39 -0.36 -16.82 -5.33
CA ALA A 39 -1.29 -17.60 -6.13
C ALA A 39 -0.89 -17.71 -7.62
N GLY A 40 0.16 -17.02 -8.06
CA GLY A 40 0.58 -16.97 -9.46
C GLY A 40 -0.36 -16.17 -10.37
N ALA A 41 -1.27 -15.38 -9.79
CA ALA A 41 -2.25 -14.58 -10.53
C ALA A 41 -1.65 -13.28 -11.10
N ILE A 42 -0.55 -12.80 -10.51
CA ILE A 42 0.22 -11.66 -11.00
C ILE A 42 1.72 -11.98 -10.97
N PRO A 43 2.52 -11.41 -11.89
CA PRO A 43 3.97 -11.57 -11.86
C PRO A 43 4.57 -10.95 -10.59
N GLU A 44 5.47 -11.69 -9.93
CA GLU A 44 6.15 -11.23 -8.71
C GLU A 44 6.85 -9.89 -8.91
N ALA A 45 7.58 -9.71 -10.02
CA ALA A 45 8.27 -8.46 -10.32
C ALA A 45 7.31 -7.26 -10.42
N ALA A 46 6.16 -7.43 -11.07
CA ALA A 46 5.16 -6.38 -11.21
C ALA A 46 4.48 -6.06 -9.86
N GLY A 47 4.17 -7.08 -9.07
CA GLY A 47 3.60 -6.90 -7.75
C GLY A 47 4.56 -6.24 -6.76
N ALA A 48 5.82 -6.66 -6.74
CA ALA A 48 6.85 -6.10 -5.87
C ALA A 48 7.18 -4.64 -6.23
N GLU A 49 7.26 -4.30 -7.54
CA GLU A 49 7.48 -2.92 -7.99
C GLU A 49 6.37 -1.98 -7.50
N VAL A 50 5.10 -2.36 -7.70
CA VAL A 50 3.96 -1.54 -7.29
C VAL A 50 3.89 -1.38 -5.77
N VAL A 51 4.17 -2.45 -5.02
CA VAL A 51 4.23 -2.37 -3.54
C VAL A 51 5.34 -1.41 -3.10
N ALA A 52 6.55 -1.55 -3.65
CA ALA A 52 7.67 -0.67 -3.34
C ALA A 52 7.36 0.81 -3.66
N GLU A 53 6.72 1.09 -4.81
CA GLU A 53 6.31 2.44 -5.17
C GLU A 53 5.28 3.04 -4.19
N VAL A 54 4.34 2.24 -3.69
CA VAL A 54 3.34 2.68 -2.70
C VAL A 54 4.03 2.95 -1.36
N GLU A 55 4.87 2.04 -0.88
CA GLU A 55 5.58 2.19 0.40
C GLU A 55 6.57 3.37 0.38
N GLU A 56 7.31 3.54 -0.72
CA GLU A 56 8.20 4.69 -0.90
C GLU A 56 7.40 6.00 -0.89
N SER A 57 6.29 6.06 -1.62
CA SER A 57 5.44 7.26 -1.66
C SER A 57 4.81 7.59 -0.30
N LEU A 58 4.51 6.57 0.51
CA LEU A 58 4.03 6.75 1.89
C LEU A 58 5.13 7.31 2.80
N ASN A 59 6.36 6.81 2.66
CA ASN A 59 7.50 7.24 3.45
C ASN A 59 7.96 8.65 3.09
N GLU A 60 8.10 8.96 1.80
CA GLU A 60 8.54 10.30 1.33
C GLU A 60 7.60 11.42 1.76
N ALA A 61 6.31 11.12 1.89
CA ALA A 61 5.31 12.10 2.22
C ALA A 61 5.10 12.27 3.73
N ASP A 62 5.86 11.58 4.59
CA ASP A 62 5.55 11.45 6.03
C ASP A 62 4.07 11.03 6.25
N GLY A 63 3.57 10.12 5.41
CA GLY A 63 2.16 9.69 5.42
C GLY A 63 1.15 10.73 4.87
N LYS A 64 1.61 11.82 4.25
CA LYS A 64 0.72 12.80 3.62
C LYS A 64 0.27 12.36 2.23
N PRO A 65 -0.97 12.70 1.83
CA PRO A 65 -1.43 12.52 0.46
C PRO A 65 -0.56 13.31 -0.53
N THR A 66 -0.09 12.66 -1.59
CA THR A 66 0.63 13.29 -2.71
C THR A 66 0.11 12.78 -4.05
N ASN A 67 0.38 13.52 -5.13
CA ASN A 67 0.10 13.04 -6.50
C ASN A 67 0.85 11.74 -6.81
N ARG A 68 2.06 11.58 -6.27
CA ARG A 68 2.86 10.35 -6.41
C ARG A 68 2.14 9.16 -5.76
N LEU A 69 1.72 9.32 -4.51
CA LEU A 69 0.97 8.30 -3.78
C LEU A 69 -0.33 7.94 -4.49
N LYS A 70 -1.06 8.93 -5.02
CA LYS A 70 -2.26 8.68 -5.83
C LYS A 70 -1.95 7.77 -7.04
N ALA A 71 -0.89 8.07 -7.78
CA ALA A 71 -0.49 7.28 -8.94
C ALA A 71 -0.09 5.85 -8.56
N SER A 72 0.68 5.67 -7.48
CA SER A 72 1.07 4.34 -6.99
C SER A 72 -0.16 3.53 -6.53
N LEU A 73 -1.13 4.17 -5.88
CA LEU A 73 -2.38 3.50 -5.50
C LEU A 73 -3.27 3.15 -6.70
N GLN A 74 -3.25 3.95 -7.77
CA GLN A 74 -3.92 3.61 -9.02
C GLN A 74 -3.31 2.34 -9.63
N LYS A 75 -1.97 2.26 -9.69
CA LYS A 75 -1.26 1.05 -10.12
C LYS A 75 -1.61 -0.16 -9.25
N LEU A 76 -1.65 0.01 -7.92
CA LEU A 76 -2.05 -1.03 -6.97
C LEU A 76 -3.46 -1.56 -7.27
N ARG A 77 -4.43 -0.66 -7.44
CA ARG A 77 -5.80 -1.01 -7.79
C ARG A 77 -5.87 -1.76 -9.12
N ASP A 78 -5.18 -1.28 -10.14
CA ASP A 78 -5.15 -1.93 -11.46
C ASP A 78 -4.56 -3.33 -11.38
N LEU A 79 -3.46 -3.51 -10.64
CA LEU A 79 -2.84 -4.81 -10.47
C LEU A 79 -3.74 -5.79 -9.68
N LEU A 80 -4.47 -5.31 -8.67
CA LEU A 80 -5.49 -6.09 -7.96
C LEU A 80 -6.60 -6.55 -8.91
N ALA A 81 -7.11 -5.64 -9.75
CA ALA A 81 -8.17 -5.98 -10.71
C ALA A 81 -7.68 -6.99 -11.77
N ILE A 82 -6.47 -6.81 -12.29
CA ILE A 82 -5.85 -7.73 -13.27
C ILE A 82 -5.61 -9.11 -12.64
N GLY A 83 -5.14 -9.15 -11.40
CA GLY A 83 -4.88 -10.39 -10.66
C GLY A 83 -6.14 -11.11 -10.18
N GLY A 84 -7.34 -10.58 -10.46
CA GLY A 84 -8.59 -11.21 -10.05
C GLY A 84 -8.88 -11.08 -8.55
N ALA A 85 -8.42 -10.00 -7.91
CA ALA A 85 -8.86 -9.65 -6.56
C ALA A 85 -10.39 -9.49 -6.50
N SER A 86 -10.95 -9.61 -5.29
CA SER A 86 -12.38 -9.37 -5.10
C SER A 86 -12.74 -7.91 -5.39
N ALA A 87 -13.97 -7.67 -5.84
CA ALA A 87 -14.47 -6.31 -6.06
C ALA A 87 -14.41 -5.44 -4.79
N ASP A 88 -14.51 -6.07 -3.61
CA ASP A 88 -14.39 -5.40 -2.31
C ASP A 88 -12.96 -4.91 -2.05
N ASP A 89 -11.95 -5.74 -2.31
CA ASP A 89 -10.54 -5.36 -2.18
C ASP A 89 -10.16 -4.22 -3.14
N VAL A 90 -10.66 -4.30 -4.38
CA VAL A 90 -10.48 -3.23 -5.38
C VAL A 90 -11.17 -1.94 -4.92
N ALA A 91 -12.38 -2.03 -4.37
CA ALA A 91 -13.15 -0.89 -3.89
C ALA A 91 -12.51 -0.19 -2.67
N LYS A 92 -11.85 -0.93 -1.79
CA LYS A 92 -11.07 -0.38 -0.67
C LYS A 92 -9.93 0.50 -1.16
N VAL A 93 -9.12 0.00 -2.11
CA VAL A 93 -8.03 0.81 -2.70
C VAL A 93 -8.60 1.99 -3.52
N ALA A 94 -9.71 1.82 -4.22
CA ALA A 94 -10.39 2.92 -4.92
C ALA A 94 -10.90 4.01 -3.98
N SER A 95 -11.41 3.64 -2.81
CA SER A 95 -11.81 4.57 -1.76
C SER A 95 -10.59 5.32 -1.21
N ALA A 96 -9.45 4.63 -1.06
CA ALA A 96 -8.21 5.26 -0.66
C ALA A 96 -7.72 6.31 -1.67
N ILE A 97 -7.79 6.00 -2.98
CA ILE A 97 -7.47 6.95 -4.07
C ILE A 97 -8.38 8.18 -4.02
N THR A 98 -9.67 7.96 -3.75
CA THR A 98 -10.66 9.05 -3.64
C THR A 98 -10.32 9.97 -2.46
N ALA A 99 -10.01 9.42 -1.29
CA ALA A 99 -9.60 10.19 -0.12
C ALA A 99 -8.29 10.97 -0.36
N VAL A 100 -7.27 10.33 -0.95
CA VAL A 100 -6.01 10.99 -1.35
C VAL A 100 -6.29 12.15 -2.30
N SER A 101 -7.14 11.93 -3.32
CA SER A 101 -7.49 12.95 -4.31
C SER A 101 -8.23 14.14 -3.71
N ALA A 102 -9.12 13.90 -2.74
CA ALA A 102 -9.83 14.96 -2.05
C ALA A 102 -8.88 15.88 -1.24
N ILE A 103 -7.76 15.34 -0.73
CA ILE A 103 -6.83 16.09 0.11
C ILE A 103 -5.83 16.91 -0.72
N ILE A 104 -5.38 16.39 -1.86
CA ILE A 104 -4.37 17.09 -2.71
C ILE A 104 -4.96 18.16 -3.63
N GLY A 105 -6.28 18.38 -3.61
CA GLY A 105 -6.97 19.33 -4.48
C GLY A 105 -7.06 18.78 -5.91
N GLY A 106 -8.13 18.04 -6.19
CA GLY A 106 -8.43 17.54 -7.52
C GLY A 106 -8.59 18.63 -8.57
#